data_AF-A0A0E0NPC0-F1
#
_entry.id   AF-A0A0E0NPC0-F1
#
_cell.length_a   1.000
_cell.length_b   1.000
_cell.length_c   1.000
_cell.angle_alpha   90.00
_cell.angle_beta   90.00
_cell.angle_gamma   90.00
#
_symmetry.space_group_name_H-M   'P 1'
#
loop_
_entity.id
_entity.type
_entity.pdbx_description
1 polymer ?
#
loop_
_entity_poly.entity_id
_entity_poly.type
_entity_poly.pdbx_seq_one_letter_code
_entity_poly.pdbx_strand_id
1 'polypeptide(L)'
;MAAPVTVYGPMISPAVARVAACLLEKDVPFQVEPVDMSKGEHKSPSFLKLQPFGQVPAFKDSLTTVFESRAICRYICDQYADSGNKTLMGRKEDGAVGRAAIEKWIEAEGQSFNPPSLAMAFQLAFAPFMGRATDMAVVEQNEAKLVKVLDVYEQWLGENQYFAGDEFSLADLVHMPNTDLLVRKTNKAGLFTERKNLARWWDEVSARPSWKKVVELQNATADLGVGLQVFGQPASTDVARVLTCLFEKDLEFELVCIDTFKREHKLPEFIKLRDPNGQVTFKHGDKTIVDSRAICRYVCTQFPEGNKTLYGTGSLERASIEQWLQAEAQNFSPPSSALVFHLAFAPHLNIPQDHAVIAENEKKLQQVLNVYDEILSKNEYLAGDEFTLADLSHLPNSHYIVSSERGRKLFTGRKNVARWYDQISKRETWKQVVKMQREHPGAFDKAST
;
A
#
# COMPACT_ATOMS: atom_id res chain seq x y z
N MET A 1 -4.81 32.84 -4.96
CA MET A 1 -5.53 31.70 -4.35
C MET A 1 -5.02 31.57 -2.92
N ALA A 2 -5.90 31.35 -1.94
CA ALA A 2 -5.47 31.03 -0.58
C ALA A 2 -4.63 29.74 -0.60
N ALA A 3 -3.64 29.63 0.28
CA ALA A 3 -2.86 28.40 0.41
C ALA A 3 -3.79 27.24 0.82
N PRO A 4 -3.63 26.03 0.26
CA PRO A 4 -4.47 24.89 0.63
C PRO A 4 -4.30 24.56 2.11
N VAL A 5 -5.41 24.28 2.79
CA VAL A 5 -5.37 23.81 4.18
C VAL A 5 -4.79 22.40 4.23
N THR A 6 -4.12 22.05 5.33
CA THR A 6 -3.51 20.72 5.48
C THR A 6 -4.30 19.88 6.47
N VAL A 7 -4.67 18.67 6.04
CA VAL A 7 -5.26 17.63 6.89
C VAL A 7 -4.20 16.57 7.13
N TYR A 8 -3.85 16.31 8.39
CA TYR A 8 -2.86 15.29 8.74
C TYR A 8 -3.56 14.00 9.14
N GLY A 9 -3.24 12.90 8.45
CA GLY A 9 -3.73 11.57 8.76
C GLY A 9 -4.04 10.74 7.52
N PRO A 10 -4.16 9.42 7.66
CA PRO A 10 -4.48 8.54 6.54
C PRO A 10 -5.97 8.68 6.14
N MET A 11 -6.26 8.74 4.84
CA MET A 11 -7.65 8.89 4.33
C MET A 11 -8.57 7.73 4.73
N ILE A 12 -8.03 6.54 5.02
CA ILE A 12 -8.80 5.39 5.53
C ILE A 12 -9.36 5.65 6.94
N SER A 13 -8.84 6.63 7.70
CA SER A 13 -9.38 7.00 9.00
C SER A 13 -10.77 7.64 8.85
N PRO A 14 -11.81 7.16 9.56
CA PRO A 14 -13.15 7.75 9.50
C PRO A 14 -13.16 9.23 9.89
N ALA A 15 -12.29 9.63 10.82
CA ALA A 15 -12.20 11.00 11.30
C ALA A 15 -11.51 11.93 10.29
N VAL A 16 -10.52 11.42 9.53
CA VAL A 16 -9.89 12.16 8.42
C VAL A 16 -10.86 12.30 7.25
N ALA A 17 -11.55 11.21 6.89
CA ALA A 17 -12.58 11.19 5.85
C ALA A 17 -13.72 12.19 6.13
N ARG A 18 -14.15 12.33 7.39
CA ARG A 18 -15.13 13.34 7.82
C ARG A 18 -14.67 14.76 7.49
N VAL A 19 -13.41 15.10 7.80
CA VAL A 19 -12.85 16.43 7.53
C VAL A 19 -12.74 16.66 6.02
N ALA A 20 -12.25 15.68 5.27
CA ALA A 20 -12.17 15.77 3.81
C ALA A 20 -13.54 15.97 3.16
N ALA A 21 -14.57 15.24 3.61
CA ALA A 21 -15.94 15.42 3.13
C ALA A 21 -16.45 16.86 3.38
N CYS A 22 -16.18 17.42 4.55
CA CYS A 22 -16.56 18.80 4.87
C CYS A 22 -15.84 19.81 3.97
N LEU A 23 -14.53 19.65 3.77
CA LEU A 23 -13.75 20.51 2.87
C LEU A 23 -14.26 20.45 1.42
N LEU A 24 -14.64 19.26 0.95
CA LEU A 24 -15.21 19.06 -0.39
C LEU A 24 -16.61 19.67 -0.52
N GLU A 25 -17.49 19.53 0.48
CA GLU A 25 -18.79 20.23 0.48
C GLU A 25 -18.63 21.75 0.48
N LYS A 26 -17.55 22.26 1.08
CA LYS A 26 -17.26 23.69 1.19
C LYS A 26 -16.40 24.22 0.04
N ASP A 27 -16.08 23.40 -0.96
CA ASP A 27 -15.19 23.73 -2.08
C ASP A 27 -13.85 24.35 -1.63
N VAL A 28 -13.32 23.89 -0.49
CA VAL A 28 -12.05 24.38 0.08
C VAL A 28 -10.91 23.50 -0.42
N PRO A 29 -9.93 24.04 -1.17
CA PRO A 29 -8.76 23.27 -1.58
C PRO A 29 -7.94 22.82 -0.37
N PHE A 30 -7.58 21.54 -0.35
CA PHE A 30 -6.80 20.96 0.73
C PHE A 30 -5.78 19.95 0.23
N GLN A 31 -4.79 19.69 1.06
CA GLN A 31 -3.84 18.59 0.90
C GLN A 31 -3.93 17.67 2.11
N VAL A 32 -3.69 16.38 1.88
CA VAL A 32 -3.62 15.38 2.94
C VAL A 32 -2.16 15.05 3.18
N GLU A 33 -1.65 15.37 4.35
CA GLU A 33 -0.32 14.95 4.78
C GLU A 33 -0.45 13.55 5.41
N PRO A 34 0.20 12.52 4.85
CA PRO A 34 0.12 11.18 5.40
C PRO A 34 0.73 11.14 6.80
N VAL A 35 0.15 10.29 7.66
CA VAL A 35 0.69 9.98 8.99
C VAL A 35 0.68 8.47 9.12
N ASP A 36 1.86 7.88 9.23
CA ASP A 36 2.03 6.44 9.34
C ASP A 36 1.63 5.98 10.75
N MET A 37 0.44 5.39 10.82
CA MET A 37 -0.11 4.87 12.06
C MET A 37 0.64 3.63 12.55
N SER A 38 1.24 2.85 11.64
CA SER A 38 1.97 1.61 11.95
C SER A 38 3.32 1.89 12.60
N LYS A 39 4.02 2.94 12.14
CA LYS A 39 5.27 3.44 12.71
C LYS A 39 5.07 4.31 13.95
N GLY A 40 3.82 4.57 14.33
CA GLY A 40 3.52 5.38 15.51
C GLY A 40 3.78 6.88 15.31
N GLU A 41 3.78 7.39 14.07
CA GLU A 41 4.09 8.81 13.79
C GLU A 41 3.11 9.76 14.45
N HIS A 42 1.84 9.37 14.57
CA HIS A 42 0.81 10.05 15.32
C HIS A 42 1.12 10.20 16.83
N LYS A 43 2.15 9.52 17.34
CA LYS A 43 2.65 9.65 18.72
C LYS A 43 4.01 10.37 18.79
N SER A 44 4.57 10.78 17.66
CA SER A 44 5.85 11.49 17.63
C SER A 44 5.76 12.87 18.29
N PRO A 45 6.85 13.38 18.90
CA PRO A 45 6.84 14.71 19.51
C PRO A 45 6.47 15.85 18.55
N SER A 46 6.77 15.71 17.25
CA SER A 46 6.37 16.69 16.22
C SER A 46 4.87 16.67 15.98
N PHE A 47 4.28 15.49 15.88
CA PHE A 47 2.84 15.36 15.65
C PHE A 47 2.01 15.72 16.89
N LEU A 48 2.49 15.39 18.09
CA LEU A 48 1.82 15.74 19.35
C LEU A 48 1.69 17.26 19.56
N LYS A 49 2.53 18.08 18.91
CA LYS A 49 2.36 19.54 18.88
C LYS A 49 1.15 19.99 18.07
N LEU A 50 0.70 19.17 17.11
CA LEU A 50 -0.47 19.42 16.29
C LEU A 50 -1.73 18.82 16.92
N GLN A 51 -1.62 17.61 17.50
CA GLN A 51 -2.71 16.91 18.17
C GLN A 51 -2.19 16.21 19.44
N PRO A 52 -2.40 16.82 20.64
CA PRO A 52 -1.82 16.37 21.91
C PRO A 52 -2.24 14.97 22.39
N PHE A 53 -3.37 14.43 21.92
CA PHE A 53 -3.83 13.07 22.25
C PHE A 53 -3.18 11.99 21.38
N GLY A 54 -2.40 12.41 20.38
CA GLY A 54 -1.77 11.53 19.40
C GLY A 54 -2.81 10.70 18.68
N GLN A 55 -3.78 11.37 18.07
CA GLN A 55 -4.84 10.80 17.25
C GLN A 55 -4.89 11.56 15.93
N VAL A 56 -5.57 11.01 14.94
CA VAL A 56 -5.83 11.70 13.67
C VAL A 56 -7.33 12.04 13.58
N PRO A 57 -7.72 13.13 12.91
CA PRO A 57 -6.87 14.09 12.20
C PRO A 57 -6.25 15.16 13.10
N ALA A 58 -5.18 15.79 12.60
CA ALA A 58 -4.89 17.19 12.90
C ALA A 58 -5.20 18.04 11.66
N PHE A 59 -5.54 19.31 11.85
CA PHE A 59 -5.85 20.23 10.76
C PHE A 59 -5.09 21.53 10.93
N LYS A 60 -4.51 22.05 9.85
CA LYS A 60 -3.76 23.31 9.86
C LYS A 60 -4.27 24.25 8.79
N ASP A 61 -4.69 25.41 9.26
CA ASP A 61 -4.95 26.61 8.47
C ASP A 61 -3.84 27.64 8.75
N SER A 62 -3.75 28.65 7.89
CA SER A 62 -2.96 29.87 8.10
C SER A 62 -3.23 30.55 9.44
N LEU A 63 -4.44 30.43 9.98
CA LEU A 63 -4.86 31.09 11.22
C LEU A 63 -4.64 30.25 12.48
N THR A 64 -4.77 28.93 12.38
CA THR A 64 -4.79 28.06 13.56
C THR A 64 -4.56 26.60 13.22
N THR A 65 -4.19 25.82 14.23
CA THR A 65 -4.22 24.36 14.21
C THR A 65 -5.41 23.88 15.03
N VAL A 66 -6.25 23.03 14.44
CA VAL A 66 -7.45 22.48 15.09
C VAL A 66 -7.35 20.96 15.12
N PHE A 67 -7.82 20.37 16.21
CA PHE A 67 -7.96 18.93 16.35
C PHE A 67 -9.39 18.58 16.77
N GLU A 68 -9.74 17.28 16.79
CA GLU A 68 -11.12 16.76 16.80
C GLU A 68 -11.86 16.99 15.49
N SER A 69 -12.12 15.92 14.74
CA SER A 69 -12.74 16.01 13.40
C SER A 69 -14.07 16.79 13.36
N ARG A 70 -14.91 16.70 14.40
CA ARG A 70 -16.17 17.47 14.48
C ARG A 70 -15.92 18.96 14.74
N ALA A 71 -14.96 19.30 15.60
CA ALA A 71 -14.57 20.70 15.83
C ALA A 71 -13.91 21.30 14.58
N ILE A 72 -13.07 20.54 13.89
CA ILE A 72 -12.50 20.91 12.59
C ILE A 72 -13.61 21.21 11.58
N CYS A 73 -14.63 20.35 11.47
CA CYS A 73 -15.75 20.60 10.55
C CYS A 73 -16.51 21.88 10.90
N ARG A 74 -16.78 22.16 12.19
CA ARG A 74 -17.40 23.42 12.63
C ARG A 74 -16.54 24.63 12.25
N TYR A 75 -15.23 24.55 12.50
CA TYR A 75 -14.28 25.58 12.09
C TYR A 75 -14.32 25.83 10.58
N ILE A 76 -14.30 24.77 9.76
CA ILE A 76 -14.35 24.90 8.30
C ILE A 76 -15.67 25.59 7.87
N CYS A 77 -16.80 25.19 8.45
CA CYS A 77 -18.09 25.81 8.15
C CYS A 77 -18.12 27.31 8.50
N ASP A 78 -17.56 27.69 9.64
CA ASP A 78 -17.55 29.08 10.11
C ASP A 78 -16.51 29.93 9.36
N GLN A 79 -15.29 29.42 9.19
CA GLN A 79 -14.18 30.11 8.52
C GLN A 79 -14.41 30.28 7.01
N TYR A 80 -15.01 29.27 6.36
CA TYR A 80 -15.28 29.26 4.93
C TYR A 80 -16.78 29.38 4.64
N ALA A 81 -17.51 30.15 5.45
CA ALA A 81 -18.97 30.28 5.37
C ALA A 81 -19.49 30.59 3.95
N ASP A 82 -18.77 31.43 3.20
CA ASP A 82 -19.16 31.88 1.86
C ASP A 82 -18.76 30.93 0.71
N SER A 83 -18.04 29.84 1.00
CA SER A 83 -17.58 28.86 0.00
C SER A 83 -18.48 27.62 -0.06
N GLY A 84 -18.62 27.03 -1.26
CA GLY A 84 -19.38 25.80 -1.50
C GLY A 84 -20.78 25.80 -0.87
N ASN A 85 -21.10 24.73 -0.14
CA ASN A 85 -22.34 24.56 0.59
C ASN A 85 -22.43 25.55 1.78
N LYS A 86 -23.21 26.61 1.61
CA LYS A 86 -23.37 27.70 2.59
C LYS A 86 -24.31 27.36 3.74
N THR A 87 -25.12 26.31 3.62
CA THR A 87 -26.15 25.93 4.59
C THR A 87 -25.78 24.67 5.38
N LEU A 88 -24.53 24.18 5.25
CA LEU A 88 -24.05 22.97 5.93
C LEU A 88 -24.15 23.06 7.48
N MET A 89 -24.08 24.26 8.05
CA MET A 89 -24.34 24.53 9.48
C MET A 89 -25.63 25.33 9.73
N GLY A 90 -26.60 25.19 8.82
CA GLY A 90 -27.89 25.85 8.85
C GLY A 90 -27.87 27.16 8.07
N ARG A 91 -29.05 27.69 7.74
CA ARG A 91 -29.14 28.98 7.07
C ARG A 91 -28.88 30.10 8.08
N LYS A 92 -28.28 31.20 7.61
CA LYS A 92 -27.91 32.33 8.47
C LYS A 92 -29.15 32.96 9.13
N GLU A 93 -30.26 32.99 8.40
CA GLU A 93 -31.56 33.48 8.84
C GLU A 93 -32.21 32.63 9.95
N ASP A 94 -31.88 31.34 10.04
CA ASP A 94 -32.41 30.45 11.09
C ASP A 94 -31.71 30.68 12.45
N GLY A 95 -30.58 31.42 12.43
CA GLY A 95 -29.82 31.82 13.60
C GLY A 95 -29.47 30.65 14.53
N ALA A 96 -29.63 30.87 15.84
CA ALA A 96 -29.32 29.87 16.85
C ALA A 96 -30.22 28.63 16.77
N VAL A 97 -31.44 28.75 16.25
CA VAL A 97 -32.40 27.63 16.19
C VAL A 97 -31.98 26.63 15.12
N GLY A 98 -31.66 27.10 13.90
CA GLY A 98 -31.13 26.24 12.84
C GLY A 98 -29.83 25.56 13.24
N ARG A 99 -28.90 26.32 13.86
CA ARG A 99 -27.65 25.75 14.36
C ARG A 99 -27.88 24.69 15.44
N ALA A 100 -28.76 24.93 16.41
CA ALA A 100 -29.08 23.96 17.44
C ALA A 100 -29.74 22.68 16.89
N ALA A 101 -30.54 22.79 15.83
CA ALA A 101 -31.15 21.65 15.15
C ALA A 101 -30.09 20.71 14.53
N ILE A 102 -28.97 21.25 14.07
CA ILE A 102 -27.84 20.47 13.52
C ILE A 102 -26.94 19.96 14.65
N GLU A 103 -26.56 20.82 15.58
CA GLU A 103 -25.63 20.47 16.67
C GLU A 103 -26.16 19.32 17.53
N LYS A 104 -27.46 19.28 17.83
CA LYS A 104 -28.04 18.17 18.60
C LYS A 104 -27.85 16.81 17.91
N TRP A 105 -27.86 16.77 16.59
CA TRP A 105 -27.67 15.53 15.81
C TRP A 105 -26.20 15.19 15.63
N ILE A 106 -25.30 16.18 15.57
CA ILE A 106 -23.85 15.95 15.66
C ILE A 106 -23.49 15.33 17.02
N GLU A 107 -24.10 15.82 18.10
CA GLU A 107 -23.90 15.24 19.44
C GLU A 107 -24.54 13.85 19.57
N ALA A 108 -25.76 13.65 19.03
CA ALA A 108 -26.39 12.33 18.98
C ALA A 108 -25.52 11.31 18.22
N GLU A 109 -24.93 11.73 17.09
CA GLU A 109 -23.97 10.93 16.33
C GLU A 109 -22.76 10.58 17.20
N GLY A 110 -22.11 11.58 17.80
CA GLY A 110 -20.89 11.41 18.59
C GLY A 110 -21.08 10.52 19.83
N GLN A 111 -22.25 10.60 20.48
CA GLN A 111 -22.51 9.93 21.76
C GLN A 111 -23.22 8.58 21.61
N SER A 112 -24.09 8.44 20.61
CA SER A 112 -24.95 7.26 20.47
C SER A 112 -24.60 6.39 19.27
N PHE A 113 -24.29 6.99 18.12
CA PHE A 113 -23.99 6.24 16.89
C PHE A 113 -22.51 5.87 16.75
N ASN A 114 -21.61 6.83 16.95
CA ASN A 114 -20.18 6.66 16.73
C ASN A 114 -19.55 5.57 17.61
N PRO A 115 -19.82 5.48 18.93
CA PRO A 115 -19.18 4.47 19.76
C PRO A 115 -19.47 3.02 19.31
N PRO A 116 -20.74 2.59 19.10
CA PRO A 116 -21.00 1.24 18.64
C PRO A 116 -20.61 1.03 17.16
N SER A 117 -20.87 2.00 16.27
CA SER A 117 -20.53 1.85 14.84
C SER A 117 -19.02 1.76 14.60
N LEU A 118 -18.21 2.57 15.29
CA LEU A 118 -16.75 2.54 15.18
C LEU A 118 -16.17 1.26 15.78
N ALA A 119 -16.71 0.78 16.92
CA ALA A 119 -16.27 -0.49 17.50
C ALA A 119 -16.51 -1.66 16.53
N MET A 120 -17.68 -1.70 15.88
CA MET A 120 -17.98 -2.69 14.84
C MET A 120 -17.09 -2.55 13.61
N ALA A 121 -16.96 -1.33 13.07
CA ALA A 121 -16.11 -1.08 11.90
C ALA A 121 -14.65 -1.44 12.20
N PHE A 122 -14.16 -1.19 13.42
CA PHE A 122 -12.85 -1.63 13.85
C PHE A 122 -12.70 -3.14 13.78
N GLN A 123 -13.62 -3.90 14.38
CA GLN A 123 -13.53 -5.36 14.43
C GLN A 123 -13.74 -6.02 13.06
N LEU A 124 -14.60 -5.45 12.21
CA LEU A 124 -14.99 -6.07 10.94
C LEU A 124 -14.15 -5.62 9.74
N ALA A 125 -13.55 -4.43 9.78
CA ALA A 125 -12.75 -3.90 8.68
C ALA A 125 -11.28 -3.69 9.08
N PHE A 126 -11.01 -2.98 10.18
CA PHE A 126 -9.65 -2.58 10.52
C PHE A 126 -8.82 -3.69 11.18
N ALA A 127 -9.40 -4.51 12.06
CA ALA A 127 -8.70 -5.60 12.72
C ALA A 127 -8.20 -6.65 11.70
N PRO A 128 -9.05 -7.17 10.77
CA PRO A 128 -8.58 -8.04 9.70
C PRO A 128 -7.52 -7.40 8.81
N PHE A 129 -7.71 -6.12 8.47
CA PHE A 129 -6.74 -5.34 7.71
C PHE A 129 -5.37 -5.23 8.41
N MET A 130 -5.35 -5.24 9.75
CA MET A 130 -4.13 -5.29 10.57
C MET A 130 -3.63 -6.72 10.86
N GLY A 131 -4.19 -7.75 10.22
CA GLY A 131 -3.86 -9.15 10.49
C GLY A 131 -4.31 -9.66 11.86
N ARG A 132 -5.25 -8.97 12.51
CA ARG A 132 -5.81 -9.33 13.81
C ARG A 132 -7.11 -10.11 13.64
N ALA A 133 -7.35 -11.06 14.54
CA ALA A 133 -8.62 -11.76 14.61
C ALA A 133 -9.76 -10.79 15.00
N THR A 134 -10.91 -10.95 14.34
CA THR A 134 -12.14 -10.25 14.70
C THR A 134 -12.71 -10.80 16.01
N ASP A 135 -13.00 -9.91 16.96
CA ASP A 135 -13.74 -10.25 18.18
C ASP A 135 -15.25 -10.15 17.93
N MET A 136 -15.88 -11.29 17.67
CA MET A 136 -17.32 -11.37 17.40
C MET A 136 -18.19 -10.99 18.59
N ALA A 137 -17.72 -11.16 19.84
CA ALA A 137 -18.49 -10.76 21.01
C ALA A 137 -18.60 -9.22 21.09
N VAL A 138 -17.52 -8.51 20.73
CA VAL A 138 -17.54 -7.05 20.59
C VAL A 138 -18.47 -6.62 19.45
N VAL A 139 -18.47 -7.34 18.33
CA VAL A 139 -19.37 -7.05 17.20
C VAL A 139 -20.83 -7.20 17.64
N GLU A 140 -21.21 -8.34 18.20
CA GLU A 140 -22.59 -8.62 18.64
C GLU A 140 -23.08 -7.62 19.69
N GLN A 141 -22.23 -7.30 20.69
CA GLN A 141 -22.58 -6.33 21.72
C GLN A 141 -22.85 -4.93 21.14
N ASN A 142 -22.02 -4.49 20.19
CA ASN A 142 -22.17 -3.16 19.60
C ASN A 142 -23.24 -3.11 18.53
N GLU A 143 -23.50 -4.22 17.83
CA GLU A 143 -24.63 -4.34 16.92
C GLU A 143 -25.95 -4.20 17.66
N ALA A 144 -26.11 -4.87 18.82
CA ALA A 144 -27.30 -4.72 19.65
C ALA A 144 -27.53 -3.28 20.14
N LYS A 145 -26.45 -2.50 20.37
CA LYS A 145 -26.54 -1.07 20.69
C LYS A 145 -26.89 -0.24 19.46
N LEU A 146 -26.22 -0.51 18.34
CA LEU A 146 -26.39 0.22 17.09
C LEU A 146 -27.81 0.05 16.53
N VAL A 147 -28.37 -1.16 16.57
CA VAL A 147 -29.75 -1.44 16.16
C VAL A 147 -30.74 -0.51 16.84
N LYS A 148 -30.64 -0.31 18.16
CA LYS A 148 -31.53 0.61 18.90
C LYS A 148 -31.40 2.05 18.43
N VAL A 149 -30.19 2.50 18.09
CA VAL A 149 -29.94 3.84 17.55
C VAL A 149 -30.55 3.97 16.15
N LEU A 150 -30.34 2.96 15.31
CA LEU A 150 -30.87 2.93 13.95
C LEU A 150 -32.40 2.86 13.92
N ASP A 151 -33.04 2.23 14.90
CA ASP A 151 -34.51 2.22 15.01
C ASP A 151 -35.06 3.62 15.32
N VAL A 152 -34.37 4.40 16.17
CA VAL A 152 -34.70 5.82 16.39
C VAL A 152 -34.49 6.63 15.11
N TYR A 153 -33.41 6.37 14.37
CA TYR A 153 -33.10 7.08 13.13
C TYR A 153 -34.12 6.75 12.02
N GLU A 154 -34.55 5.50 11.91
CA GLU A 154 -35.57 5.08 10.96
C GLU A 154 -36.91 5.78 11.20
N GLN A 155 -37.33 5.91 12.46
CA GLN A 155 -38.53 6.65 12.81
C GLN A 155 -38.36 8.14 12.47
N TRP A 156 -37.24 8.75 12.88
CA TRP A 156 -36.98 10.17 12.63
C TRP A 156 -36.94 10.52 11.13
N LEU A 157 -36.24 9.71 10.33
CA LEU A 157 -36.12 9.89 8.88
C LEU A 157 -37.42 9.53 8.13
N GLY A 158 -38.39 8.92 8.79
CA GLY A 158 -39.75 8.74 8.26
C GLY A 158 -40.55 10.03 8.20
N GLU A 159 -40.19 11.01 9.05
CA GLU A 159 -40.84 12.32 9.11
C GLU A 159 -39.97 13.44 8.55
N ASN A 160 -38.66 13.19 8.36
CA ASN A 160 -37.69 14.19 7.92
C ASN A 160 -36.84 13.67 6.74
N GLN A 161 -36.44 14.56 5.82
CA GLN A 161 -35.57 14.15 4.72
C GLN A 161 -34.14 13.85 5.19
N TYR A 162 -33.61 14.70 6.07
CA TYR A 162 -32.29 14.63 6.67
C TYR A 162 -32.39 14.76 8.19
N PHE A 163 -31.29 14.55 8.92
CA PHE A 163 -31.34 14.60 10.39
C PHE A 163 -31.80 15.97 10.91
N ALA A 164 -31.35 17.06 10.31
CA ALA A 164 -31.65 18.41 10.77
C ALA A 164 -32.81 19.11 10.04
N GLY A 165 -33.59 18.38 9.23
CA GLY A 165 -34.74 18.92 8.48
C GLY A 165 -34.73 18.50 7.01
N ASP A 166 -35.09 19.42 6.12
CA ASP A 166 -35.26 19.12 4.68
C ASP A 166 -33.99 19.34 3.85
N GLU A 167 -32.93 19.91 4.43
CA GLU A 167 -31.65 20.12 3.75
C GLU A 167 -30.52 19.26 4.33
N PHE A 168 -29.65 18.77 3.45
CA PHE A 168 -28.43 18.08 3.84
C PHE A 168 -27.53 19.01 4.66
N SER A 169 -27.11 18.54 5.82
CA SER A 169 -26.37 19.33 6.79
C SER A 169 -25.11 18.61 7.30
N LEU A 170 -24.33 19.28 8.14
CA LEU A 170 -23.19 18.66 8.80
C LEU A 170 -23.63 17.47 9.67
N ALA A 171 -24.87 17.47 10.19
CA ALA A 171 -25.41 16.33 10.91
C ALA A 171 -25.41 15.05 10.06
N ASP A 172 -25.79 15.13 8.79
CA ASP A 172 -25.79 13.98 7.88
C ASP A 172 -24.36 13.57 7.51
N LEU A 173 -23.51 14.56 7.21
CA LEU A 173 -22.11 14.34 6.83
C LEU A 173 -21.32 13.58 7.90
N VAL A 174 -21.48 13.93 9.19
CA VAL A 174 -20.68 13.31 10.25
C VAL A 174 -20.96 11.82 10.47
N HIS A 175 -22.15 11.34 10.06
CA HIS A 175 -22.53 9.92 10.10
C HIS A 175 -21.90 9.10 8.97
N MET A 176 -21.58 9.74 7.84
CA MET A 176 -21.19 9.04 6.61
C MET A 176 -19.99 8.09 6.76
N PRO A 177 -18.87 8.46 7.42
CA PRO A 177 -17.68 7.61 7.43
C PRO A 177 -17.88 6.21 8.01
N ASN A 178 -18.55 6.10 9.16
CA ASN A 178 -18.78 4.80 9.77
C ASN A 178 -19.90 4.04 9.05
N THR A 179 -20.93 4.73 8.55
CA THR A 179 -21.97 4.11 7.72
C THR A 179 -21.38 3.50 6.46
N ASP A 180 -20.52 4.22 5.73
CA ASP A 180 -19.90 3.72 4.50
C ASP A 180 -19.04 2.48 4.77
N LEU A 181 -18.24 2.50 5.84
CA LEU A 181 -17.47 1.32 6.25
C LEU A 181 -18.38 0.12 6.53
N LEU A 182 -19.43 0.29 7.33
CA LEU A 182 -20.35 -0.80 7.67
C LEU A 182 -21.11 -1.31 6.44
N VAL A 183 -21.55 -0.42 5.54
CA VAL A 183 -22.32 -0.78 4.35
C VAL A 183 -21.47 -1.38 3.25
N ARG A 184 -20.33 -0.77 2.92
CA ARG A 184 -19.52 -1.14 1.74
C ARG A 184 -18.36 -2.08 2.05
N LYS A 185 -17.86 -2.09 3.29
CA LYS A 185 -16.63 -2.81 3.67
C LYS A 185 -16.87 -3.96 4.67
N THR A 186 -18.12 -4.20 5.07
CA THR A 186 -18.46 -5.31 5.98
C THR A 186 -19.73 -6.05 5.53
N ASN A 187 -20.08 -7.12 6.22
CA ASN A 187 -21.33 -7.86 6.00
C ASN A 187 -22.56 -7.23 6.71
N LYS A 188 -22.48 -5.96 7.13
CA LYS A 188 -23.51 -5.26 7.91
C LYS A 188 -24.33 -4.24 7.12
N ALA A 189 -24.31 -4.30 5.79
CA ALA A 189 -25.14 -3.44 4.93
C ALA A 189 -26.64 -3.50 5.27
N GLY A 190 -27.15 -4.68 5.67
CA GLY A 190 -28.55 -4.87 6.05
C GLY A 190 -29.02 -3.96 7.19
N LEU A 191 -28.11 -3.55 8.11
CA LEU A 191 -28.45 -2.64 9.20
C LEU A 191 -28.99 -1.29 8.69
N PHE A 192 -28.55 -0.84 7.52
CA PHE A 192 -28.99 0.43 6.93
C PHE A 192 -29.97 0.20 5.78
N THR A 193 -29.73 -0.81 4.95
CA THR A 193 -30.46 -1.03 3.69
C THR A 193 -31.81 -1.74 3.85
N GLU A 194 -32.05 -2.45 4.96
CA GLU A 194 -33.35 -3.10 5.22
C GLU A 194 -34.36 -2.17 5.93
N ARG A 195 -33.90 -1.00 6.38
CA ARG A 195 -34.72 0.05 6.99
C ARG A 195 -35.07 1.09 5.92
N LYS A 196 -36.35 1.27 5.61
CA LYS A 196 -36.81 2.01 4.42
C LYS A 196 -36.27 3.45 4.37
N ASN A 197 -36.40 4.18 5.47
CA ASN A 197 -36.05 5.61 5.50
C ASN A 197 -34.53 5.82 5.62
N LEU A 198 -33.85 4.95 6.36
CA LEU A 198 -32.39 4.90 6.42
C LEU A 198 -31.75 4.51 5.09
N ALA A 199 -32.33 3.55 4.36
CA ALA A 199 -31.88 3.17 3.02
C ALA A 199 -32.00 4.34 2.05
N ARG A 200 -33.16 5.02 2.04
CA ARG A 200 -33.35 6.26 1.26
C ARG A 200 -32.28 7.30 1.61
N TRP A 201 -32.15 7.61 2.90
CA TRP A 201 -31.16 8.59 3.36
C TRP A 201 -29.76 8.21 2.91
N TRP A 202 -29.35 6.94 3.09
CA TRP A 202 -28.05 6.42 2.69
C TRP A 202 -27.80 6.55 1.19
N ASP A 203 -28.78 6.19 0.36
CA ASP A 203 -28.66 6.28 -1.10
C ASP A 203 -28.47 7.73 -1.54
N GLU A 204 -29.21 8.68 -0.95
CA GLU A 204 -29.07 10.11 -1.24
C GLU A 204 -27.72 10.67 -0.79
N VAL A 205 -27.33 10.45 0.47
CA VAL A 205 -26.11 11.04 1.03
C VAL A 205 -24.85 10.41 0.45
N SER A 206 -24.84 9.09 0.21
CA SER A 206 -23.70 8.40 -0.40
C SER A 206 -23.53 8.67 -1.89
N ALA A 207 -24.58 9.14 -2.57
CA ALA A 207 -24.52 9.55 -3.97
C ALA A 207 -23.88 10.93 -4.18
N ARG A 208 -23.71 11.73 -3.11
CA ARG A 208 -23.17 13.09 -3.18
C ARG A 208 -21.78 13.12 -3.81
N PRO A 209 -21.47 14.10 -4.69
CA PRO A 209 -20.16 14.20 -5.34
C PRO A 209 -18.99 14.29 -4.35
N SER A 210 -19.17 15.04 -3.26
CA SER A 210 -18.20 15.17 -2.17
C SER A 210 -17.85 13.82 -1.57
N TRP A 211 -18.85 12.99 -1.24
CA TRP A 211 -18.60 11.67 -0.66
C TRP A 211 -17.96 10.70 -1.64
N LYS A 212 -18.42 10.67 -2.89
CA LYS A 212 -17.78 9.87 -3.95
C LYS A 212 -16.31 10.23 -4.08
N LYS A 213 -15.98 11.52 -4.00
CA LYS A 213 -14.58 11.97 -4.06
C LYS A 213 -13.77 11.53 -2.84
N VAL A 214 -14.35 11.50 -1.64
CA VAL A 214 -13.70 10.91 -0.46
C VAL A 214 -13.40 9.43 -0.68
N VAL A 215 -14.35 8.66 -1.19
CA VAL A 215 -14.15 7.23 -1.48
C VAL A 215 -13.06 7.02 -2.54
N GLU A 216 -13.01 7.86 -3.58
CA GLU A 216 -11.90 7.85 -4.55
C GLU A 216 -10.54 8.09 -3.88
N LEU A 217 -10.44 9.11 -3.02
CA LEU A 217 -9.21 9.43 -2.29
C LEU A 217 -8.79 8.29 -1.36
N GLN A 218 -9.74 7.63 -0.70
CA GLN A 218 -9.48 6.46 0.14
C GLN A 218 -8.88 5.30 -0.67
N ASN A 219 -9.47 4.98 -1.82
CA ASN A 219 -8.96 3.92 -2.69
C ASN A 219 -7.56 4.27 -3.24
N ALA A 220 -7.34 5.52 -3.66
CA ALA A 220 -6.03 5.97 -4.13
C ALA A 220 -4.93 5.91 -3.06
N THR A 221 -5.27 6.12 -1.78
CA THR A 221 -4.31 5.95 -0.68
C THR A 221 -4.12 4.52 -0.22
N ALA A 222 -5.08 3.61 -0.46
CA ALA A 222 -4.88 2.18 -0.23
C ALA A 222 -3.82 1.63 -1.19
N ASP A 223 -3.76 2.16 -2.41
CA ASP A 223 -2.75 1.80 -3.42
C ASP A 223 -1.32 2.24 -3.07
N LEU A 224 -1.08 3.05 -2.02
CA LEU A 224 0.29 3.46 -1.62
C LEU A 224 1.10 2.38 -0.87
N GLY A 225 0.76 1.10 -1.06
CA GLY A 225 1.47 -0.05 -0.49
C GLY A 225 0.59 -1.09 0.20
N VAL A 226 -0.73 -0.89 0.28
CA VAL A 226 -1.64 -1.85 0.92
C VAL A 226 -2.51 -2.54 -0.12
N GLY A 227 -2.11 -3.76 -0.48
CA GLY A 227 -2.72 -4.55 -1.55
C GLY A 227 -1.71 -5.19 -2.49
N LEU A 228 -0.41 -4.88 -2.31
CA LEU A 228 0.68 -5.57 -2.98
C LEU A 228 0.94 -6.90 -2.27
N GLN A 229 0.67 -8.00 -2.95
CA GLN A 229 0.98 -9.34 -2.44
C GLN A 229 2.00 -10.00 -3.37
N VAL A 230 3.08 -10.51 -2.80
CA VAL A 230 4.06 -11.34 -3.50
C VAL A 230 3.91 -12.76 -2.98
N PHE A 231 3.63 -13.70 -3.88
CA PHE A 231 3.56 -15.12 -3.59
C PHE A 231 4.83 -15.78 -4.12
N GLY A 232 5.58 -16.42 -3.22
CA GLY A 232 6.81 -17.13 -3.57
C GLY A 232 7.80 -17.18 -2.43
N GLN A 233 8.96 -17.81 -2.68
CA GLN A 233 10.01 -17.97 -1.69
C GLN A 233 11.16 -16.99 -1.96
N PRO A 234 11.68 -16.23 -0.97
CA PRO A 234 12.77 -15.27 -1.19
C PRO A 234 14.05 -15.87 -1.78
N ALA A 235 14.29 -17.18 -1.60
CA ALA A 235 15.39 -17.90 -2.23
C ALA A 235 15.23 -18.04 -3.77
N SER A 236 14.02 -17.90 -4.32
CA SER A 236 13.82 -17.82 -5.76
C SER A 236 14.43 -16.53 -6.29
N THR A 237 15.20 -16.63 -7.37
CA THR A 237 15.84 -15.47 -8.00
C THR A 237 14.82 -14.51 -8.61
N ASP A 238 13.65 -15.01 -9.04
CA ASP A 238 12.55 -14.20 -9.52
C ASP A 238 11.85 -13.43 -8.40
N VAL A 239 11.61 -14.09 -7.27
CA VAL A 239 11.01 -13.45 -6.09
C VAL A 239 11.97 -12.41 -5.53
N ALA A 240 13.25 -12.76 -5.35
CA ALA A 240 14.27 -11.84 -4.88
C ALA A 240 14.37 -10.58 -5.74
N ARG A 241 14.24 -10.69 -7.07
CA ARG A 241 14.21 -9.54 -7.98
C ARG A 241 13.04 -8.60 -7.66
N VAL A 242 11.84 -9.16 -7.51
CA VAL A 242 10.62 -8.39 -7.18
C VAL A 242 10.75 -7.73 -5.81
N LEU A 243 11.19 -8.47 -4.79
CA LEU A 243 11.38 -7.93 -3.44
C LEU A 243 12.39 -6.77 -3.42
N THR A 244 13.50 -6.91 -4.15
CA THR A 244 14.49 -5.83 -4.26
C THR A 244 13.89 -4.59 -4.90
N CYS A 245 13.08 -4.75 -5.95
CA CYS A 245 12.40 -3.64 -6.60
C CYS A 245 11.41 -2.96 -5.65
N LEU A 246 10.60 -3.72 -4.92
CA LEU A 246 9.65 -3.17 -3.93
C LEU A 246 10.38 -2.38 -2.83
N PHE A 247 11.49 -2.91 -2.29
CA PHE A 247 12.28 -2.20 -1.30
C PHE A 247 12.97 -0.94 -1.85
N GLU A 248 13.50 -0.97 -3.08
CA GLU A 248 14.03 0.24 -3.74
C GLU A 248 12.97 1.32 -3.94
N LYS A 249 11.72 0.91 -4.10
CA LYS A 249 10.58 1.80 -4.26
C LYS A 249 9.96 2.22 -2.92
N ASP A 250 10.54 1.79 -1.80
CA ASP A 250 10.03 2.05 -0.44
C ASP A 250 8.55 1.66 -0.27
N LEU A 251 8.16 0.54 -0.90
CA LEU A 251 6.80 0.03 -0.89
C LEU A 251 6.61 -1.02 0.20
N GLU A 252 5.52 -0.91 0.94
CA GLU A 252 5.02 -1.99 1.78
C GLU A 252 4.34 -3.07 0.91
N PHE A 253 4.45 -4.33 1.33
CA PHE A 253 3.84 -5.46 0.65
C PHE A 253 3.68 -6.65 1.61
N GLU A 254 2.74 -7.53 1.32
CA GLU A 254 2.59 -8.83 1.96
C GLU A 254 3.38 -9.88 1.17
N LEU A 255 4.32 -10.57 1.83
CA LEU A 255 4.96 -11.75 1.26
C LEU A 255 4.26 -13.01 1.76
N VAL A 256 3.55 -13.69 0.87
CA VAL A 256 3.01 -15.02 1.10
C VAL A 256 4.08 -16.05 0.72
N CYS A 257 4.86 -16.46 1.72
CA CYS A 257 5.87 -17.49 1.55
C CYS A 257 5.23 -18.85 1.22
N ILE A 258 5.65 -19.44 0.11
CA ILE A 258 5.24 -20.78 -0.30
C ILE A 258 6.48 -21.67 -0.27
N ASP A 259 6.53 -22.68 0.60
CA ASP A 259 7.67 -23.59 0.66
C ASP A 259 7.63 -24.55 -0.54
N THR A 260 8.51 -24.28 -1.51
CA THR A 260 8.60 -25.10 -2.72
C THR A 260 9.25 -26.46 -2.46
N PHE A 261 10.10 -26.56 -1.44
CA PHE A 261 10.79 -27.79 -1.05
C PHE A 261 9.87 -28.77 -0.33
N LYS A 262 8.95 -28.26 0.51
CA LYS A 262 7.87 -29.04 1.13
C LYS A 262 6.68 -29.33 0.22
N ARG A 263 6.74 -28.88 -1.04
CA ARG A 263 5.66 -29.02 -2.03
C ARG A 263 4.36 -28.29 -1.65
N GLU A 264 4.41 -27.26 -0.82
CA GLU A 264 3.24 -26.46 -0.43
C GLU A 264 2.59 -25.78 -1.64
N HIS A 265 3.39 -25.47 -2.66
CA HIS A 265 2.92 -25.01 -3.98
C HIS A 265 1.96 -25.98 -4.70
N LYS A 266 1.81 -27.22 -4.22
CA LYS A 266 0.88 -28.23 -4.77
C LYS A 266 -0.42 -28.33 -3.98
N LEU A 267 -0.60 -27.60 -2.88
CA LEU A 267 -1.82 -27.66 -2.08
C LEU A 267 -2.96 -26.87 -2.78
N PRO A 268 -4.22 -27.35 -2.72
CA PRO A 268 -5.36 -26.73 -3.40
C PRO A 268 -5.59 -25.25 -3.06
N GLU A 269 -5.32 -24.85 -1.82
CA GLU A 269 -5.42 -23.47 -1.34
C GLU A 269 -4.39 -22.53 -1.98
N PHE A 270 -3.18 -23.01 -2.29
CA PHE A 270 -2.14 -22.22 -2.95
C PHE A 270 -2.25 -22.25 -4.47
N ILE A 271 -2.75 -23.35 -5.06
CA ILE A 271 -3.03 -23.45 -6.49
C ILE A 271 -4.07 -22.40 -6.93
N LYS A 272 -5.06 -22.10 -6.09
CA LYS A 272 -6.08 -21.07 -6.37
C LYS A 272 -5.56 -19.64 -6.30
N LEU A 273 -4.44 -19.42 -5.60
CA LEU A 273 -3.89 -18.09 -5.33
C LEU A 273 -2.81 -17.67 -6.33
N ARG A 274 -2.30 -18.60 -7.14
CA ARG A 274 -1.15 -18.42 -8.03
C ARG A 274 -1.48 -18.85 -9.46
N ASP A 275 -0.76 -18.28 -10.43
CA ASP A 275 -0.71 -18.83 -11.79
C ASP A 275 0.14 -20.11 -11.86
N PRO A 276 -0.36 -21.21 -12.46
CA PRO A 276 0.33 -22.50 -12.50
C PRO A 276 1.72 -22.44 -13.15
N ASN A 277 1.99 -21.46 -14.02
CA ASN A 277 3.20 -21.38 -14.83
C ASN A 277 4.27 -20.40 -14.28
N GLY A 278 3.94 -19.54 -13.30
CA GLY A 278 4.86 -18.53 -12.76
C GLY A 278 5.71 -19.01 -11.56
N GLN A 279 7.00 -18.68 -11.53
CA GLN A 279 7.87 -18.87 -10.34
C GLN A 279 7.61 -17.83 -9.24
N VAL A 280 7.04 -16.68 -9.61
CA VAL A 280 6.54 -15.64 -8.71
C VAL A 280 5.11 -15.29 -9.13
N THR A 281 4.26 -14.92 -8.18
CA THR A 281 2.98 -14.28 -8.48
C THR A 281 2.89 -13.00 -7.69
N PHE A 282 2.57 -11.91 -8.37
CA PHE A 282 2.35 -10.61 -7.78
C PHE A 282 0.90 -10.21 -7.98
N LYS A 283 0.24 -9.78 -6.91
CA LYS A 283 -1.11 -9.22 -6.95
C LYS A 283 -1.11 -7.76 -6.53
N HIS A 284 -1.92 -6.98 -7.22
CA HIS A 284 -2.27 -5.60 -6.86
C HIS A 284 -3.75 -5.40 -7.21
N GLY A 285 -4.62 -5.42 -6.19
CA GLY A 285 -6.08 -5.51 -6.38
C GLY A 285 -6.44 -6.77 -7.18
N ASP A 286 -7.23 -6.59 -8.25
CA ASP A 286 -7.63 -7.70 -9.14
C ASP A 286 -6.56 -8.09 -10.18
N LYS A 287 -5.44 -7.36 -10.26
CA LYS A 287 -4.37 -7.64 -11.24
C LYS A 287 -3.44 -8.72 -10.71
N THR A 288 -3.14 -9.70 -11.56
CA THR A 288 -2.14 -10.74 -11.30
C THR A 288 -1.06 -10.68 -12.38
N ILE A 289 0.22 -10.60 -11.97
CA ILE A 289 1.39 -10.58 -12.86
C ILE A 289 2.38 -11.65 -12.39
N VAL A 290 3.01 -12.37 -13.33
CA VAL A 290 3.77 -13.60 -13.03
C VAL A 290 5.22 -13.59 -13.52
N ASP A 291 5.58 -12.61 -14.36
CA ASP A 291 6.96 -12.42 -14.83
C ASP A 291 7.65 -11.36 -13.98
N SER A 292 8.76 -11.73 -13.33
CA SER A 292 9.48 -10.87 -12.39
C SER A 292 9.94 -9.54 -13.00
N ARG A 293 10.33 -9.52 -14.28
CA ARG A 293 10.74 -8.29 -14.99
C ARG A 293 9.52 -7.41 -15.29
N ALA A 294 8.41 -8.01 -15.73
CA ALA A 294 7.15 -7.30 -15.94
C ALA A 294 6.60 -6.71 -14.64
N ILE A 295 6.70 -7.45 -13.52
CA ILE A 295 6.35 -6.95 -12.20
C ILE A 295 7.19 -5.73 -11.85
N CYS A 296 8.51 -5.78 -12.03
CA CYS A 296 9.38 -4.63 -11.73
C CYS A 296 9.03 -3.39 -12.57
N ARG A 297 8.76 -3.57 -13.89
CA ARG A 297 8.30 -2.48 -14.76
C ARG A 297 6.96 -1.91 -14.30
N TYR A 298 6.02 -2.78 -13.96
CA TYR A 298 4.71 -2.40 -13.45
C TYR A 298 4.83 -1.57 -12.16
N VAL A 299 5.58 -2.08 -11.17
CA VAL A 299 5.82 -1.41 -9.89
C VAL A 299 6.43 -0.03 -10.12
N CYS A 300 7.47 0.08 -10.95
CA CYS A 300 8.11 1.37 -11.21
C CYS A 300 7.19 2.37 -11.94
N THR A 301 6.29 1.87 -12.79
CA THR A 301 5.35 2.71 -13.55
C THR A 301 4.16 3.15 -12.71
N GLN A 302 3.60 2.26 -11.90
CA GLN A 302 2.43 2.56 -11.06
C GLN A 302 2.78 3.37 -9.82
N PHE A 303 3.96 3.12 -9.26
CA PHE A 303 4.42 3.79 -8.05
C PHE A 303 5.64 4.65 -8.39
N PRO A 304 5.44 5.88 -8.89
CA PRO A 304 6.57 6.73 -9.28
C PRO A 304 7.39 7.22 -8.07
N GLU A 305 6.83 7.21 -6.85
CA GLU A 305 7.52 7.62 -5.62
C GLU A 305 8.57 6.60 -5.14
N GLY A 306 9.43 6.99 -4.19
CA GLY A 306 10.62 6.21 -3.80
C GLY A 306 11.80 6.45 -4.75
N ASN A 307 12.54 5.39 -5.14
CA ASN A 307 13.61 5.52 -6.12
C ASN A 307 13.04 5.89 -7.52
N LYS A 308 13.21 7.16 -7.90
CA LYS A 308 12.66 7.77 -9.13
C LYS A 308 13.47 7.42 -10.38
N THR A 309 14.74 7.06 -10.23
CA THR A 309 15.64 6.75 -11.36
C THR A 309 15.60 5.28 -11.76
N LEU A 310 15.04 4.41 -10.92
CA LEU A 310 15.05 2.95 -11.09
C LEU A 310 14.56 2.48 -12.48
N TYR A 311 13.61 3.20 -13.08
CA TYR A 311 13.08 2.92 -14.42
C TYR A 311 13.10 4.14 -15.34
N GLY A 312 13.95 5.12 -15.08
CA GLY A 312 14.10 6.32 -15.91
C GLY A 312 12.93 7.32 -15.82
N THR A 313 13.27 8.59 -15.91
CA THR A 313 12.32 9.71 -15.85
C THR A 313 11.89 10.17 -17.24
N GLY A 314 12.74 9.95 -18.26
CA GLY A 314 12.48 10.26 -19.67
C GLY A 314 12.34 9.04 -20.57
N SER A 315 11.84 9.25 -21.79
CA SER A 315 11.65 8.20 -22.80
C SER A 315 12.97 7.57 -23.27
N LEU A 316 14.03 8.38 -23.43
CA LEU A 316 15.34 7.90 -23.85
C LEU A 316 16.03 7.06 -22.77
N GLU A 317 15.96 7.50 -21.51
CA GLU A 317 16.47 6.75 -20.35
C GLU A 317 15.75 5.39 -20.23
N ARG A 318 14.42 5.39 -20.33
CA ARG A 318 13.61 4.16 -20.34
C ARG A 318 14.01 3.20 -21.46
N ALA A 319 14.22 3.71 -22.68
CA ALA A 319 14.66 2.90 -23.80
C ALA A 319 16.03 2.25 -23.55
N SER A 320 16.97 3.00 -22.96
CA SER A 320 18.28 2.47 -22.55
C SER A 320 18.15 1.35 -21.51
N ILE A 321 17.32 1.56 -20.48
CA ILE A 321 17.07 0.57 -19.42
C ILE A 321 16.41 -0.69 -20.01
N GLU A 322 15.41 -0.56 -20.88
CA GLU A 322 14.76 -1.69 -21.55
C GLU A 322 15.73 -2.48 -22.44
N GLN A 323 16.62 -1.79 -23.17
CA GLN A 323 17.65 -2.44 -23.97
C GLN A 323 18.53 -3.34 -23.08
N TRP A 324 18.91 -2.86 -21.90
CA TRP A 324 19.70 -3.63 -20.94
C TRP A 324 18.93 -4.75 -20.27
N LEU A 325 17.64 -4.56 -19.95
CA LEU A 325 16.77 -5.63 -19.45
C LEU A 325 16.62 -6.75 -20.48
N GLN A 326 16.51 -6.41 -21.77
CA GLN A 326 16.48 -7.41 -22.84
C GLN A 326 17.84 -8.10 -23.01
N ALA A 327 18.94 -7.36 -22.96
CA ALA A 327 20.28 -7.92 -23.02
C ALA A 327 20.58 -8.87 -21.84
N GLU A 328 20.13 -8.52 -20.64
CA GLU A 328 20.19 -9.37 -19.46
C GLU A 328 19.38 -10.65 -19.67
N ALA A 329 18.11 -10.54 -20.05
CA ALA A 329 17.22 -11.68 -20.24
C ALA A 329 17.71 -12.68 -21.30
N GLN A 330 18.34 -12.18 -22.37
CA GLN A 330 18.80 -13.01 -23.49
C GLN A 330 20.21 -13.57 -23.28
N ASN A 331 21.12 -12.79 -22.69
CA ASN A 331 22.54 -13.14 -22.69
C ASN A 331 23.04 -13.52 -21.29
N PHE A 332 22.60 -12.82 -20.24
CA PHE A 332 23.05 -13.09 -18.87
C PHE A 332 22.20 -14.17 -18.18
N SER A 333 20.87 -14.07 -18.28
CA SER A 333 19.95 -14.95 -17.55
C SER A 333 20.14 -16.42 -17.89
N PRO A 334 20.27 -16.87 -19.16
CA PRO A 334 20.40 -18.29 -19.46
C PRO A 334 21.64 -18.95 -18.85
N PRO A 335 22.88 -18.45 -19.05
CA PRO A 335 24.06 -19.08 -18.47
C PRO A 335 24.13 -18.89 -16.95
N SER A 336 23.70 -17.74 -16.42
CA SER A 336 23.72 -17.52 -14.97
C SER A 336 22.71 -18.41 -14.25
N SER A 337 21.49 -18.59 -14.77
CA SER A 337 20.49 -19.48 -14.17
C SER A 337 20.93 -20.95 -14.18
N ALA A 338 21.58 -21.41 -15.25
CA ALA A 338 22.16 -22.76 -15.29
C ALA A 338 23.23 -22.95 -14.21
N LEU A 339 24.11 -21.96 -14.03
CA LEU A 339 25.12 -21.98 -12.98
C LEU A 339 24.50 -21.95 -11.58
N VAL A 340 23.52 -21.09 -11.35
CA VAL A 340 22.81 -21.03 -10.07
C VAL A 340 22.16 -22.38 -9.74
N PHE A 341 21.46 -22.98 -10.71
CA PHE A 341 20.85 -24.30 -10.50
C PHE A 341 21.90 -25.34 -10.11
N HIS A 342 22.96 -25.52 -10.90
CA HIS A 342 23.94 -26.57 -10.63
C HIS A 342 24.84 -26.28 -9.41
N LEU A 343 25.22 -25.03 -9.16
CA LEU A 343 26.16 -24.69 -8.08
C LEU A 343 25.46 -24.47 -6.74
N ALA A 344 24.25 -23.90 -6.73
CA ALA A 344 23.54 -23.55 -5.50
C ALA A 344 22.37 -24.50 -5.18
N PHE A 345 21.57 -24.93 -6.16
CA PHE A 345 20.35 -25.71 -5.87
C PHE A 345 20.53 -27.23 -5.97
N ALA A 346 21.20 -27.72 -7.01
CA ALA A 346 21.36 -29.15 -7.27
C ALA A 346 21.97 -29.94 -6.09
N PRO A 347 23.02 -29.44 -5.38
CA PRO A 347 23.57 -30.13 -4.21
C PRO A 347 22.52 -30.35 -3.10
N HIS A 348 21.66 -29.35 -2.87
CA HIS A 348 20.63 -29.42 -1.83
C HIS A 348 19.42 -30.27 -2.24
N LEU A 349 19.24 -30.49 -3.54
CA LEU A 349 18.21 -31.38 -4.07
C LEU A 349 18.72 -32.82 -4.29
N ASN A 350 19.97 -33.13 -3.90
CA ASN A 350 20.64 -34.39 -4.21
C ASN A 350 20.67 -34.72 -5.71
N ILE A 351 20.73 -33.68 -6.55
CA ILE A 351 20.87 -33.80 -8.01
C ILE A 351 22.36 -33.72 -8.34
N PRO A 352 22.94 -34.72 -9.05
CA PRO A 352 24.33 -34.66 -9.49
C PRO A 352 24.62 -33.41 -10.31
N GLN A 353 25.75 -32.77 -10.03
CA GLN A 353 26.20 -31.62 -10.82
C GLN A 353 26.67 -32.08 -12.19
N ASP A 354 26.21 -31.40 -13.24
CA ASP A 354 26.71 -31.60 -14.59
C ASP A 354 27.89 -30.65 -14.84
N HIS A 355 29.10 -31.18 -14.73
CA HIS A 355 30.32 -30.40 -14.89
C HIS A 355 30.52 -29.87 -16.32
N ALA A 356 29.96 -30.53 -17.34
CA ALA A 356 30.03 -30.05 -18.72
C ALA A 356 29.12 -28.83 -18.90
N VAL A 357 27.89 -28.90 -18.38
CA VAL A 357 26.95 -27.76 -18.38
C VAL A 357 27.50 -26.60 -17.57
N ILE A 358 28.12 -26.85 -16.41
CA ILE A 358 28.80 -25.79 -15.64
C ILE A 358 29.89 -25.13 -16.48
N ALA A 359 30.83 -25.91 -17.06
CA ALA A 359 31.93 -25.35 -17.83
C ALA A 359 31.47 -24.55 -19.07
N GLU A 360 30.46 -25.06 -19.78
CA GLU A 360 29.87 -24.37 -20.92
C GLU A 360 29.26 -23.01 -20.53
N ASN A 361 28.47 -22.99 -19.45
CA ASN A 361 27.79 -21.78 -19.01
C ASN A 361 28.73 -20.79 -18.34
N GLU A 362 29.83 -21.24 -17.72
CA GLU A 362 30.91 -20.35 -17.30
C GLU A 362 31.55 -19.64 -18.49
N LYS A 363 31.84 -20.36 -19.58
CA LYS A 363 32.40 -19.77 -20.79
C LYS A 363 31.45 -18.72 -21.38
N LYS A 364 30.15 -19.04 -21.48
CA LYS A 364 29.12 -18.09 -21.93
C LYS A 364 29.05 -16.87 -21.02
N LEU A 365 29.00 -17.08 -19.70
CA LEU A 365 28.94 -15.97 -18.73
C LEU A 365 30.20 -15.10 -18.78
N GLN A 366 31.39 -15.69 -18.99
CA GLN A 366 32.63 -14.92 -19.18
C GLN A 366 32.57 -14.00 -20.39
N GLN A 367 32.00 -14.46 -21.51
CA GLN A 367 31.83 -13.63 -22.70
C GLN A 367 30.90 -12.44 -22.41
N VAL A 368 29.79 -12.67 -21.72
CA VAL A 368 28.86 -11.61 -21.31
C VAL A 368 29.54 -10.60 -20.38
N LEU A 369 30.23 -11.09 -19.35
CA LEU A 369 30.91 -10.23 -18.39
C LEU A 369 32.08 -9.44 -19.02
N ASN A 370 32.72 -9.94 -20.08
CA ASN A 370 33.72 -9.16 -20.82
C ASN A 370 33.09 -7.92 -21.48
N VAL A 371 31.91 -8.09 -22.10
CA VAL A 371 31.17 -6.95 -22.68
C VAL A 371 30.77 -5.97 -21.59
N TYR A 372 30.31 -6.48 -20.44
CA TYR A 372 29.92 -5.62 -19.32
C TYR A 372 31.11 -4.85 -18.75
N ASP A 373 32.31 -5.46 -18.67
CA ASP A 373 33.51 -4.78 -18.17
C ASP A 373 33.92 -3.61 -19.07
N GLU A 374 33.72 -3.71 -20.38
CA GLU A 374 33.94 -2.60 -21.31
C GLU A 374 32.92 -1.48 -21.11
N ILE A 375 31.65 -1.80 -20.97
CA ILE A 375 30.59 -0.80 -20.73
C ILE A 375 30.80 -0.10 -19.39
N LEU A 376 31.05 -0.86 -18.33
CA LEU A 376 31.31 -0.35 -16.97
C LEU A 376 32.67 0.37 -16.85
N SER A 377 33.53 0.30 -17.87
CA SER A 377 34.71 1.16 -17.95
C SER A 377 34.37 2.61 -18.30
N LYS A 378 33.21 2.83 -18.93
CA LYS A 378 32.73 4.13 -19.42
C LYS A 378 31.64 4.72 -18.52
N ASN A 379 30.86 3.86 -17.85
CA ASN A 379 29.72 4.23 -17.02
C ASN A 379 29.85 3.69 -15.60
N GLU A 380 29.16 4.30 -14.62
CA GLU A 380 29.10 3.74 -13.26
C GLU A 380 28.30 2.43 -13.20
N TYR A 381 27.16 2.39 -13.89
CA TYR A 381 26.19 1.29 -13.97
C TYR A 381 25.94 0.88 -15.44
N LEU A 382 25.13 -0.18 -15.67
CA LEU A 382 24.92 -0.70 -17.03
C LEU A 382 24.21 0.30 -17.95
N ALA A 383 23.16 0.97 -17.44
CA ALA A 383 22.32 1.88 -18.22
C ALA A 383 22.75 3.36 -18.14
N GLY A 384 23.90 3.67 -17.52
CA GLY A 384 24.39 5.03 -17.32
C GLY A 384 25.05 5.18 -15.95
N ASP A 385 24.92 6.35 -15.33
CA ASP A 385 25.55 6.65 -14.03
C ASP A 385 24.61 6.48 -12.84
N GLU A 386 23.38 6.05 -13.07
CA GLU A 386 22.37 5.78 -12.03
C GLU A 386 22.09 4.28 -11.91
N PHE A 387 21.79 3.83 -10.69
CA PHE A 387 21.35 2.46 -10.45
C PHE A 387 19.92 2.25 -10.95
N THR A 388 19.71 1.27 -11.84
CA THR A 388 18.40 1.04 -12.48
C THR A 388 17.96 -0.42 -12.41
N LEU A 389 16.78 -0.72 -12.96
CA LEU A 389 16.33 -2.10 -13.20
C LEU A 389 17.32 -2.92 -14.03
N ALA A 390 18.15 -2.25 -14.85
CA ALA A 390 19.23 -2.91 -15.61
C ALA A 390 20.24 -3.57 -14.67
N ASP A 391 20.57 -2.96 -13.54
CA ASP A 391 21.55 -3.47 -12.58
C ASP A 391 20.89 -4.39 -11.54
N LEU A 392 19.70 -4.00 -11.07
CA LEU A 392 18.90 -4.75 -10.10
C LEU A 392 18.62 -6.17 -10.60
N SER A 393 18.36 -6.34 -11.90
CA SER A 393 17.98 -7.63 -12.48
C SER A 393 19.08 -8.70 -12.38
N HIS A 394 20.35 -8.30 -12.25
CA HIS A 394 21.49 -9.21 -12.12
C HIS A 394 21.79 -9.64 -10.69
N LEU A 395 21.30 -8.91 -9.68
CA LEU A 395 21.62 -9.16 -8.27
C LEU A 395 21.36 -10.61 -7.83
N PRO A 396 20.16 -11.20 -8.06
CA PRO A 396 19.86 -12.50 -7.48
C PRO A 396 20.76 -13.63 -7.99
N ASN A 397 20.95 -13.74 -9.31
CA ASN A 397 21.80 -14.79 -9.87
C ASN A 397 23.27 -14.55 -9.51
N SER A 398 23.74 -13.31 -9.59
CA SER A 398 25.12 -12.97 -9.25
C SER A 398 25.44 -13.32 -7.80
N HIS A 399 24.53 -13.04 -6.87
CA HIS A 399 24.70 -13.36 -5.45
C HIS A 399 24.97 -14.84 -5.18
N TYR A 400 24.19 -15.73 -5.81
CA TYR A 400 24.42 -17.18 -5.70
C TYR A 400 25.75 -17.59 -6.35
N ILE A 401 26.10 -17.06 -7.52
CA ILE A 401 27.33 -17.42 -8.22
C ILE A 401 28.57 -17.01 -7.42
N VAL A 402 28.63 -15.77 -6.92
CA VAL A 402 29.80 -15.27 -6.17
C VAL A 402 29.95 -15.85 -4.77
N SER A 403 28.92 -16.56 -4.28
CA SER A 403 28.99 -17.26 -2.99
C SER A 403 29.99 -18.42 -3.04
N SER A 404 30.27 -18.98 -4.23
CA SER A 404 31.34 -19.94 -4.45
C SER A 404 32.66 -19.24 -4.83
N GLU A 405 33.82 -19.80 -4.45
CA GLU A 405 35.12 -19.26 -4.90
C GLU A 405 35.24 -19.28 -6.43
N ARG A 406 34.78 -20.36 -7.05
CA ARG A 406 34.76 -20.57 -8.50
C ARG A 406 33.98 -19.45 -9.22
N GLY A 407 32.73 -19.21 -8.80
CA GLY A 407 31.90 -18.17 -9.39
C GLY A 407 32.38 -16.76 -9.06
N ARG A 408 32.94 -16.54 -7.86
CA ARG A 408 33.53 -15.25 -7.48
C ARG A 408 34.63 -14.81 -8.43
N LYS A 409 35.49 -15.73 -8.87
CA LYS A 409 36.56 -15.46 -9.85
C LYS A 409 36.02 -14.95 -11.20
N LEU A 410 34.79 -15.32 -11.59
CA LEU A 410 34.15 -14.81 -12.81
C LEU A 410 33.88 -13.31 -12.71
N PHE A 411 33.55 -12.79 -11.52
CA PHE A 411 33.29 -11.38 -11.31
C PHE A 411 34.58 -10.61 -10.96
N THR A 412 35.42 -11.16 -10.08
CA THR A 412 36.64 -10.46 -9.61
C THR A 412 37.77 -10.43 -10.64
N GLY A 413 37.73 -11.27 -11.67
CA GLY A 413 38.71 -11.25 -12.77
C GLY A 413 38.59 -10.04 -13.71
N ARG A 414 37.58 -9.18 -13.51
CA ARG A 414 37.24 -8.03 -14.35
C ARG A 414 37.08 -6.80 -13.47
N LYS A 415 37.89 -5.76 -13.70
CA LYS A 415 38.02 -4.63 -12.77
C LYS A 415 36.70 -3.89 -12.56
N ASN A 416 35.99 -3.57 -13.65
CA ASN A 416 34.80 -2.75 -13.61
C ASN A 416 33.56 -3.57 -13.21
N VAL A 417 33.48 -4.84 -13.63
CA VAL A 417 32.46 -5.79 -13.14
C VAL A 417 32.60 -6.02 -11.64
N ALA A 418 33.83 -6.17 -11.13
CA ALA A 418 34.06 -6.35 -9.70
C ALA A 418 33.60 -5.11 -8.90
N ARG A 419 33.93 -3.90 -9.37
CA ARG A 419 33.46 -2.63 -8.79
C ARG A 419 31.94 -2.56 -8.77
N TRP A 420 31.32 -2.76 -9.93
CA TRP A 420 29.87 -2.68 -10.11
C TRP A 420 29.15 -3.67 -9.19
N TYR A 421 29.58 -4.93 -9.17
CA TYR A 421 28.98 -5.95 -8.31
C TYR A 421 29.13 -5.61 -6.82
N ASP A 422 30.29 -5.12 -6.39
CA ASP A 422 30.51 -4.67 -5.01
C ASP A 422 29.57 -3.53 -4.62
N GLN A 423 29.35 -2.55 -5.51
CA GLN A 423 28.41 -1.44 -5.28
C GLN A 423 26.97 -1.94 -5.15
N ILE A 424 26.46 -2.69 -6.13
CA ILE A 424 25.04 -3.13 -6.12
C ILE A 424 24.74 -4.12 -5.00
N SER A 425 25.70 -4.98 -4.63
CA SER A 425 25.50 -5.98 -3.58
C SER A 425 25.55 -5.41 -2.16
N LYS A 426 26.05 -4.17 -1.99
CA LYS A 426 26.08 -3.47 -0.70
C LYS A 426 24.84 -2.62 -0.43
N ARG A 427 23.94 -2.48 -1.39
CA ARG A 427 22.67 -1.74 -1.23
C ARG A 427 21.86 -2.32 -0.07
N GLU A 428 21.30 -1.44 0.75
CA GLU A 428 20.61 -1.85 1.98
C GLU A 428 19.35 -2.68 1.68
N THR A 429 18.62 -2.28 0.65
CA THR A 429 17.47 -3.00 0.07
C THR A 429 17.84 -4.43 -0.33
N TRP A 430 18.99 -4.63 -0.99
CA TRP A 430 19.46 -5.97 -1.34
C TRP A 430 19.87 -6.79 -0.11
N LYS A 431 20.54 -6.17 0.87
CA LYS A 431 20.88 -6.86 2.13
C LYS A 431 19.64 -7.33 2.89
N GLN A 432 18.54 -6.58 2.85
CA GLN A 432 17.26 -7.00 3.42
C GLN A 432 16.74 -8.25 2.72
N VAL A 433 16.77 -8.31 1.38
CA VAL A 433 16.39 -9.51 0.62
C VAL A 433 17.29 -10.70 0.96
N VAL A 434 18.61 -10.51 1.05
CA VAL A 434 19.57 -11.56 1.44
C VAL A 434 19.32 -12.04 2.87
N LYS A 435 18.90 -11.15 3.78
CA LYS A 435 18.49 -11.53 5.14
C LYS A 435 17.25 -12.42 5.10
N MET A 436 16.21 -12.02 4.34
CA MET A 436 15.01 -12.84 4.14
C MET A 436 15.35 -14.21 3.55
N GLN A 437 16.28 -14.27 2.58
CA GLN A 437 16.76 -15.53 2.02
C GLN A 437 17.38 -16.49 3.04
N ARG A 438 17.89 -16.00 4.17
CA ARG A 438 18.51 -16.81 5.23
C ARG A 438 17.56 -17.18 6.35
N GLU A 439 16.58 -16.33 6.65
CA GLU A 439 15.70 -16.46 7.82
C GLU A 439 14.51 -17.39 7.59
N HIS A 440 14.18 -17.73 6.34
CA HIS A 440 13.04 -18.59 6.04
C HIS A 440 13.40 -20.08 6.02
N PRO A 441 12.58 -20.97 6.62
CA PRO A 441 12.79 -22.42 6.57
C PRO A 441 12.79 -22.90 5.12
N GLY A 442 13.82 -23.67 4.73
CA GLY A 442 14.12 -24.03 3.34
C GLY A 442 15.24 -23.19 2.72
N ALA A 443 15.68 -22.11 3.38
CA ALA A 443 17.02 -21.56 3.18
C ALA A 443 18.03 -22.62 3.59
N PHE A 444 19.00 -22.90 2.72
CA PHE A 444 20.03 -23.90 2.95
C PHE A 444 20.61 -23.75 4.36
N ASP A 445 20.27 -24.69 5.25
CA ASP A 445 20.85 -24.77 6.58
C ASP A 445 22.36 -24.69 6.40
N LYS A 446 23.00 -23.72 7.07
CA LYS A 446 24.45 -23.75 7.23
C LYS A 446 24.79 -24.95 8.12
N ALA A 447 24.83 -26.12 7.52
CA ALA A 447 25.30 -27.35 8.13
C ALA A 447 26.27 -28.01 7.14
N SER A 448 27.47 -27.43 7.01
CA SER A 448 28.68 -28.06 6.48
C SER A 448 29.88 -27.13 6.70
N THR A 449 30.31 -27.01 7.95
CA THR A 449 31.74 -26.95 8.29
C THR A 449 32.05 -28.16 9.14
#